data_AF-A0AAP0NR86-F1
#
_entry.id   AF-A0AAP0NR86-F1
#
_cell.length_a   1.000
_cell.length_b   1.000
_cell.length_c   1.000
_cell.angle_alpha   90.00
_cell.angle_beta   90.00
_cell.angle_gamma   90.00
#
_symmetry.space_group_name_H-M   'P 1'
#
loop_
_entity.id
_entity.type
_entity.pdbx_description
1 polymer ?
#
loop_
_entity_poly.entity_id
_entity_poly.type
_entity_poly.pdbx_seq_one_letter_code
_entity_poly.pdbx_strand_id
1 'polypeptide(L)'
;MERKGIRNCRCLGSHVKNSCKSSVLFIQSETYGLLSGSVVLIGATAELTNLFNRSCFGRPIVTADADKQWFQLSLEEAFYLSHDLKCLKIIGEDKCPKSDDEVWQYMKSKKTMFPDFYKAYSHLRTKNWVVRSGSQYGVDYVAYRHHPALVHSEYAVLVSSEGAGNESPRLKVWSDFHCTIRLCGSVAKTMLVLNIKKNGHDASSPSCLEKFNVGELTIRRWNPERCREDEQQTIKNAVNRGTANVMAWTVTACCSTKASSSVPNMDAKIKSHHQPSVKTACKK
;
A
#
# COMPACT_ATOMS: atom_id res chain seq x y z
N MET A 1 15.74 23.99 18.32
CA MET A 1 14.94 24.15 17.08
C MET A 1 13.75 23.20 17.13
N GLU A 2 12.64 23.68 17.70
CA GLU A 2 11.38 22.94 17.78
C GLU A 2 10.83 22.62 16.39
N ARG A 3 10.55 21.33 16.12
CA ARG A 3 9.69 20.94 15.00
C ARG A 3 8.24 20.98 15.47
N LYS A 4 7.61 22.14 15.24
CA LYS A 4 6.18 22.39 15.41
C LYS A 4 5.34 21.34 14.69
N GLY A 5 4.17 21.11 15.28
CA GLY A 5 3.24 20.02 14.99
C GLY A 5 2.80 19.88 13.54
N ILE A 6 2.26 18.70 13.29
CA ILE A 6 1.56 18.27 12.08
C ILE A 6 0.45 19.29 11.79
N ARG A 7 0.76 20.29 10.97
CA ARG A 7 -0.24 21.16 10.36
C ARG A 7 -0.76 20.45 9.12
N ASN A 8 -2.05 20.18 9.13
CA ASN A 8 -2.86 19.75 8.00
C ASN A 8 -2.63 20.70 6.80
N CYS A 9 -1.72 20.36 5.88
CA CYS A 9 -1.66 21.00 4.57
C CYS A 9 -2.70 20.34 3.66
N ARG A 10 -3.92 20.85 3.77
CA ARG A 10 -5.13 20.39 3.08
C ARG A 10 -5.37 21.25 1.82
N CYS A 11 -4.45 21.33 0.86
CA CYS A 11 -4.64 22.29 -0.26
C CYS A 11 -4.35 21.83 -1.69
N LEU A 12 -3.66 20.71 -1.96
CA LEU A 12 -3.49 20.23 -3.36
C LEU A 12 -4.27 18.95 -3.69
N GLY A 13 -4.50 18.06 -2.72
CA GLY A 13 -5.17 16.78 -2.95
C GLY A 13 -6.67 16.88 -3.26
N SER A 14 -7.39 17.75 -2.56
CA SER A 14 -8.81 18.03 -2.83
C SER A 14 -8.99 18.73 -4.17
N HIS A 15 -8.07 19.62 -4.54
CA HIS A 15 -8.11 20.31 -5.82
C HIS A 15 -7.80 19.37 -6.98
N VAL A 16 -6.91 18.37 -6.83
CA VAL A 16 -6.68 17.33 -7.84
C VAL A 16 -7.85 16.35 -7.90
N LYS A 17 -8.50 15.98 -6.80
CA LYS A 17 -9.71 15.15 -6.88
C LYS A 17 -10.90 15.88 -7.49
N ASN A 18 -11.11 17.14 -7.15
CA ASN A 18 -12.20 17.95 -7.71
C ASN A 18 -11.86 18.41 -9.12
N SER A 19 -10.60 18.72 -9.43
CA SER A 19 -10.14 18.98 -10.79
C SER A 19 -10.19 17.70 -11.61
N CYS A 20 -9.72 16.56 -11.13
CA CYS A 20 -9.86 15.29 -11.86
C CYS A 20 -11.34 14.98 -12.02
N LYS A 21 -12.18 14.99 -10.97
CA LYS A 21 -13.64 14.78 -11.12
C LYS A 21 -14.30 15.79 -12.07
N SER A 22 -13.96 17.07 -12.03
CA SER A 22 -14.57 18.13 -12.85
C SER A 22 -14.02 18.18 -14.28
N SER A 23 -12.74 17.88 -14.48
CA SER A 23 -12.10 17.79 -15.81
C SER A 23 -12.44 16.48 -16.49
N VAL A 24 -12.58 15.39 -15.71
CA VAL A 24 -12.95 14.06 -16.18
C VAL A 24 -14.46 13.93 -16.37
N LEU A 25 -15.30 14.68 -15.64
CA LEU A 25 -16.73 14.80 -15.99
C LEU A 25 -16.92 15.31 -17.43
N PHE A 26 -15.95 16.04 -17.97
CA PHE A 26 -15.98 16.56 -19.34
C PHE A 26 -15.53 15.52 -20.39
N ILE A 27 -14.86 14.42 -20.00
CA ILE A 27 -14.42 13.32 -20.89
C ILE A 27 -15.45 12.18 -20.87
N GLN A 28 -16.74 12.52 -20.87
CA GLN A 28 -17.80 11.58 -20.52
C GLN A 28 -18.13 10.50 -21.57
N SER A 29 -17.46 10.43 -22.72
CA SER A 29 -17.98 9.59 -23.81
C SER A 29 -17.17 8.33 -24.15
N GLU A 30 -15.84 8.40 -24.37
CA GLU A 30 -15.20 7.35 -25.21
C GLU A 30 -13.75 7.01 -24.86
N THR A 31 -13.34 7.06 -23.59
CA THR A 31 -12.02 6.49 -23.23
C THR A 31 -12.15 5.01 -22.93
N TYR A 32 -11.58 4.19 -23.81
CA TYR A 32 -11.54 2.73 -23.67
C TYR A 32 -10.15 2.26 -23.26
N GLY A 33 -10.11 1.35 -22.29
CA GLY A 33 -8.89 0.66 -21.88
C GLY A 33 -8.89 -0.78 -22.39
N LEU A 34 -7.92 -1.13 -23.23
CA LEU A 34 -7.73 -2.49 -23.72
C LEU A 34 -7.04 -3.34 -22.65
N LEU A 35 -7.74 -4.37 -22.19
CA LEU A 35 -7.21 -5.33 -21.24
C LEU A 35 -6.25 -6.29 -21.95
N SER A 36 -4.98 -6.31 -21.53
CA SER A 36 -3.96 -7.18 -22.11
C SER A 36 -3.13 -7.82 -20.99
N GLY A 37 -3.35 -9.10 -20.73
CA GLY A 37 -2.63 -9.85 -19.69
C GLY A 37 -2.82 -9.26 -18.28
N SER A 38 -1.77 -8.66 -17.72
CA SER A 38 -1.78 -8.04 -16.38
C SER A 38 -1.72 -6.50 -16.43
N VAL A 39 -1.97 -5.91 -17.59
CA VAL A 39 -1.90 -4.47 -17.83
C VAL A 39 -3.11 -4.00 -18.62
N VAL A 40 -3.43 -2.71 -18.52
CA VAL A 40 -4.48 -2.09 -19.34
C VAL A 40 -3.84 -0.99 -20.18
N LEU A 41 -4.07 -1.03 -21.49
CA LEU A 41 -3.52 -0.08 -22.45
C LEU A 41 -4.58 0.94 -22.82
N ILE A 42 -4.22 2.22 -22.80
CA ILE A 42 -5.10 3.32 -23.20
C ILE A 42 -4.39 4.15 -24.27
N GLY A 43 -5.08 4.38 -25.38
CA GLY A 43 -4.68 5.41 -26.34
C GLY A 43 -5.21 6.76 -25.85
N ALA A 44 -4.30 7.69 -25.56
CA ALA A 44 -4.66 9.00 -25.01
C ALA A 44 -4.52 10.11 -26.05
N THR A 45 -5.50 11.00 -26.08
CA THR A 45 -5.41 12.31 -26.76
C THR A 45 -4.45 13.24 -25.99
N ALA A 46 -4.08 14.38 -26.57
CA ALA A 46 -3.18 15.34 -25.92
C ALA A 46 -3.72 15.84 -24.55
N GLU A 47 -5.02 16.07 -24.44
CA GLU A 47 -5.67 16.51 -23.20
C GLU A 47 -5.62 15.43 -22.11
N LEU A 48 -5.98 14.19 -22.47
CA LEU A 48 -5.95 13.05 -21.56
C LEU A 48 -4.51 12.74 -21.13
N THR A 49 -3.55 12.90 -22.05
CA THR A 49 -2.11 12.77 -21.76
C THR A 49 -1.67 13.76 -20.70
N ASN A 50 -2.06 15.04 -20.84
CA ASN A 50 -1.75 16.07 -19.84
C ASN A 50 -2.38 15.72 -18.48
N LEU A 51 -3.62 15.24 -18.50
CA LEU A 51 -4.33 14.83 -17.29
C LEU A 51 -3.64 13.65 -16.59
N PHE A 52 -3.29 12.58 -17.31
CA PHE A 52 -2.59 11.42 -16.76
C PHE A 52 -1.20 11.79 -16.22
N ASN A 53 -0.48 12.69 -16.90
CA ASN A 53 0.79 13.19 -16.41
C ASN A 53 0.61 13.96 -15.09
N ARG A 54 -0.34 14.90 -15.02
CA ARG A 54 -0.61 15.69 -13.80
C ARG A 54 -1.10 14.86 -12.61
N SER A 55 -1.95 13.88 -12.87
CA SER A 55 -2.53 12.99 -11.85
C SER A 55 -1.67 11.76 -11.54
N CYS A 56 -0.59 11.59 -12.31
CA CYS A 56 0.39 10.52 -12.21
C CYS A 56 -0.22 9.11 -12.32
N PHE A 57 -1.21 8.92 -13.19
CA PHE A 57 -1.73 7.58 -13.52
C PHE A 57 -0.89 6.95 -14.62
N GLY A 58 -0.55 5.68 -14.45
CA GLY A 58 0.10 4.89 -15.49
C GLY A 58 1.53 5.29 -15.81
N ARG A 59 2.01 4.68 -16.90
CA ARG A 59 3.31 4.96 -17.51
C ARG A 59 3.11 5.21 -19.01
N PRO A 60 3.65 6.31 -19.56
CA PRO A 60 3.63 6.52 -20.99
C PRO A 60 4.49 5.46 -21.68
N ILE A 61 4.02 4.95 -22.81
CA ILE A 61 4.74 4.06 -23.71
C ILE A 61 5.29 4.92 -24.85
N VAL A 62 6.58 4.80 -25.13
CA VAL A 62 7.21 5.50 -26.26
C VAL A 62 6.77 4.80 -27.55
N THR A 63 6.10 5.54 -28.44
CA THR A 63 5.65 5.05 -29.75
C THR A 63 6.27 5.93 -30.83
N ALA A 64 6.49 5.37 -32.03
CA ALA A 64 7.06 6.10 -33.17
C ALA A 64 6.09 7.12 -33.78
N ASP A 65 4.78 6.95 -33.56
CA ASP A 65 3.74 7.83 -34.09
C ASP A 65 3.57 9.07 -33.21
N ALA A 66 3.75 10.26 -33.80
CA ALA A 66 3.78 11.54 -33.09
C ALA A 66 2.42 11.94 -32.46
N ASP A 67 1.30 11.43 -32.98
CA ASP A 67 -0.03 11.97 -32.66
C ASP A 67 -0.81 11.17 -31.59
N LYS A 68 -0.36 9.96 -31.23
CA LYS A 68 -1.06 9.09 -30.27
C LYS A 68 -0.10 8.57 -29.20
N GLN A 69 -0.22 9.11 -27.99
CA GLN A 69 0.50 8.61 -26.83
C GLN A 69 -0.27 7.45 -26.20
N TRP A 70 0.40 6.30 -26.04
CA TRP A 70 -0.15 5.17 -25.30
C TRP A 70 0.25 5.24 -23.83
N PHE A 71 -0.67 4.86 -22.95
CA PHE A 71 -0.43 4.71 -21.52
C PHE A 71 -0.68 3.28 -21.08
N GLN A 72 0.25 2.78 -20.27
CA GLN A 72 0.14 1.52 -19.57
C GLN A 72 -0.34 1.77 -18.13
N LEU A 73 -1.51 1.25 -17.79
CA LEU A 73 -2.03 1.24 -16.42
C LEU A 73 -1.79 -0.11 -15.76
N SER A 74 -1.54 -0.10 -14.45
CA SER A 74 -1.67 -1.32 -13.65
C SER A 74 -3.15 -1.73 -13.52
N LEU A 75 -3.41 -2.98 -13.15
CA LEU A 75 -4.78 -3.46 -12.92
C LEU A 75 -5.48 -2.62 -11.83
N GLU A 76 -4.76 -2.25 -10.76
CA GLU A 76 -5.32 -1.46 -9.67
C GLU A 76 -5.61 -0.02 -10.10
N GLU A 77 -4.74 0.58 -10.92
CA GLU A 77 -4.98 1.91 -11.50
C GLU A 77 -6.19 1.90 -12.42
N ALA A 78 -6.26 0.94 -13.34
CA ALA A 78 -7.35 0.83 -14.31
C ALA A 78 -8.70 0.59 -13.62
N PHE A 79 -8.73 -0.32 -12.63
CA PHE A 79 -9.95 -0.57 -11.87
C PHE A 79 -10.37 0.67 -11.06
N TYR A 80 -9.42 1.44 -10.50
CA TYR A 80 -9.73 2.68 -9.80
C TYR A 80 -10.36 3.74 -10.73
N LEU A 81 -9.82 3.87 -11.95
CA LEU A 81 -10.37 4.79 -12.95
C LEU A 81 -11.77 4.35 -13.40
N SER A 82 -12.00 3.05 -13.54
CA SER A 82 -13.29 2.47 -13.96
C SER A 82 -14.35 2.53 -12.86
N HIS A 83 -14.05 1.98 -11.67
CA HIS A 83 -15.00 1.78 -10.58
C HIS A 83 -15.17 3.02 -9.71
N ASP A 84 -14.08 3.59 -9.17
CA ASP A 84 -14.15 4.68 -8.19
C ASP A 84 -14.33 6.05 -8.85
N LEU A 85 -13.73 6.26 -10.04
CA LEU A 85 -13.81 7.52 -10.79
C LEU A 85 -14.80 7.49 -11.96
N LYS A 86 -15.27 6.32 -12.40
CA LYS A 86 -16.24 6.15 -13.49
C LYS A 86 -15.87 6.87 -14.79
N CYS A 87 -14.59 6.81 -15.14
CA CYS A 87 -14.01 7.57 -16.25
C CYS A 87 -13.32 6.74 -17.33
N LEU A 88 -13.26 5.43 -17.14
CA LEU A 88 -12.65 4.50 -18.06
C LEU A 88 -13.60 3.33 -18.26
N LYS A 89 -13.84 2.93 -19.51
CA LYS A 89 -14.52 1.66 -19.82
C LYS A 89 -13.48 0.64 -20.24
N ILE A 90 -13.44 -0.51 -19.57
CA ILE A 90 -12.46 -1.57 -19.88
C ILE A 90 -13.08 -2.50 -20.92
N ILE A 91 -12.36 -2.69 -22.03
CA ILE A 91 -12.73 -3.60 -23.11
C ILE A 91 -11.84 -4.84 -23.10
N GLY A 92 -12.43 -5.99 -23.39
CA GLY A 92 -11.70 -7.25 -23.55
C GLY A 92 -10.98 -7.35 -24.89
N GLU A 93 -10.29 -8.48 -25.09
CA GLU A 93 -9.66 -8.85 -26.37
C GLU A 93 -10.70 -9.01 -27.49
N ASP A 94 -11.93 -9.36 -27.12
CA ASP A 94 -13.12 -9.43 -27.98
C ASP A 94 -13.68 -8.04 -28.38
N LYS A 95 -13.06 -6.95 -27.91
CA LYS A 95 -13.52 -5.55 -28.07
C LYS A 95 -14.90 -5.27 -27.46
N CYS A 96 -15.41 -6.18 -26.64
CA CYS A 96 -16.66 -5.97 -25.91
C CYS A 96 -16.38 -5.24 -24.59
N PRO A 97 -17.19 -4.24 -24.22
CA PRO A 97 -17.13 -3.64 -22.88
C PRO A 97 -17.47 -4.70 -21.83
N LYS A 98 -16.63 -4.81 -20.80
CA LYS A 98 -16.84 -5.74 -19.69
C LYS A 98 -17.55 -5.05 -18.53
N SER A 99 -18.39 -5.80 -17.83
CA SER A 99 -18.98 -5.34 -16.56
C SER A 99 -17.94 -5.27 -15.45
N ASP A 100 -18.21 -4.49 -14.40
CA ASP A 100 -17.29 -4.34 -13.27
C ASP A 100 -16.98 -5.68 -12.59
N ASP A 101 -17.97 -6.57 -12.48
CA ASP A 101 -17.78 -7.92 -11.92
C ASP A 101 -16.91 -8.82 -12.82
N GLU A 102 -17.06 -8.74 -14.15
CA GLU A 102 -16.22 -9.49 -15.09
C GLU A 102 -14.77 -9.01 -15.06
N VAL A 103 -14.57 -7.69 -15.05
CA VAL A 103 -13.24 -7.08 -14.90
C VAL A 103 -12.61 -7.53 -13.58
N TRP A 104 -13.38 -7.52 -12.50
CA TRP A 104 -12.95 -7.94 -11.17
C TRP A 104 -12.50 -9.40 -11.14
N GLN A 105 -13.30 -10.33 -11.69
CA GLN A 105 -12.88 -11.74 -11.77
C GLN A 105 -11.65 -11.92 -12.64
N TYR A 106 -11.57 -11.21 -13.77
CA TYR A 106 -10.38 -11.27 -14.62
C TYR A 106 -9.13 -10.83 -13.85
N MET A 107 -9.18 -9.68 -13.17
CA MET A 107 -8.03 -9.15 -12.43
C MET A 107 -7.63 -10.08 -11.27
N LYS A 108 -8.59 -10.67 -10.57
CA LYS A 108 -8.33 -11.72 -9.56
C LYS A 108 -7.68 -12.96 -10.14
N SER A 109 -8.11 -13.40 -11.33
CA SER A 109 -7.52 -14.56 -12.00
C SER A 109 -6.05 -14.34 -12.36
N LYS A 110 -5.67 -13.10 -12.69
CA LYS A 110 -4.29 -12.72 -13.02
C LYS A 110 -3.43 -12.47 -11.78
N LYS A 111 -4.03 -11.92 -10.71
CA LYS A 111 -3.34 -11.61 -9.46
C LYS A 111 -4.21 -12.02 -8.29
N THR A 112 -3.84 -13.09 -7.60
CA THR A 112 -4.60 -13.66 -6.47
C THR A 112 -4.85 -12.66 -5.36
N MET A 113 -3.83 -11.85 -5.03
CA MET A 113 -3.89 -10.79 -4.01
C MET A 113 -4.51 -9.48 -4.54
N PHE A 114 -5.02 -9.44 -5.76
CA PHE A 114 -5.55 -8.22 -6.38
C PHE A 114 -6.52 -7.44 -5.46
N PRO A 115 -7.49 -8.07 -4.76
CA PRO A 115 -8.40 -7.33 -3.89
C PRO A 115 -7.70 -6.54 -2.78
N ASP A 116 -6.63 -7.10 -2.19
CA ASP A 116 -5.87 -6.46 -1.12
C ASP A 116 -5.04 -5.30 -1.63
N PHE A 117 -4.36 -5.51 -2.76
CA PHE A 117 -3.58 -4.48 -3.43
C PHE A 117 -4.47 -3.33 -3.92
N TYR A 118 -5.64 -3.64 -4.49
CA TYR A 118 -6.61 -2.64 -4.89
C TYR A 118 -7.14 -1.86 -3.70
N LYS A 119 -7.54 -2.53 -2.61
CA LYS A 119 -8.02 -1.85 -1.40
C LYS A 119 -6.95 -0.92 -0.83
N ALA A 120 -5.69 -1.37 -0.76
CA ALA A 120 -4.56 -0.54 -0.34
C ALA A 120 -4.36 0.67 -1.27
N TYR A 121 -4.41 0.45 -2.59
CA TYR A 121 -4.27 1.50 -3.60
C TYR A 121 -5.39 2.55 -3.50
N SER A 122 -6.66 2.12 -3.47
CA SER A 122 -7.83 3.00 -3.34
C SER A 122 -7.81 3.76 -2.00
N HIS A 123 -7.37 3.12 -0.91
CA HIS A 123 -7.19 3.77 0.39
C HIS A 123 -6.15 4.91 0.33
N LEU A 124 -4.99 4.65 -0.29
CA LEU A 124 -3.97 5.68 -0.48
C LEU A 124 -4.47 6.83 -1.36
N ARG A 125 -5.11 6.53 -2.50
CA ARG A 125 -5.71 7.56 -3.37
C ARG A 125 -6.83 8.32 -2.65
N THR A 126 -7.61 7.68 -1.79
CA THR A 126 -8.63 8.32 -0.94
C THR A 126 -8.01 9.31 0.05
N LYS A 127 -6.79 9.05 0.54
CA LYS A 127 -6.00 10.00 1.34
C LYS A 127 -5.21 11.03 0.51
N ASN A 128 -5.45 11.09 -0.80
CA ASN A 128 -4.77 12.00 -1.75
C ASN A 128 -3.27 11.73 -1.92
N TRP A 129 -2.82 10.50 -1.68
CA TRP A 129 -1.47 10.08 -2.08
C TRP A 129 -1.39 9.96 -3.60
N VAL A 130 -0.28 10.45 -4.18
CA VAL A 130 0.14 9.97 -5.50
C VAL A 130 0.81 8.61 -5.28
N VAL A 131 0.26 7.56 -5.87
CA VAL A 131 0.71 6.18 -5.68
C VAL A 131 1.40 5.69 -6.94
N ARG A 132 2.60 5.11 -6.81
CA ARG A 132 3.33 4.48 -7.92
C ARG A 132 3.83 3.11 -7.49
N SER A 133 4.17 2.26 -8.46
CA SER A 133 4.81 0.96 -8.21
C SER A 133 6.09 1.13 -7.40
N GLY A 134 6.24 0.34 -6.33
CA GLY A 134 7.38 0.36 -5.43
C GLY A 134 8.50 -0.62 -5.78
N SER A 135 8.44 -1.28 -6.94
CA SER A 135 9.34 -2.39 -7.29
C SER A 135 10.83 -2.04 -7.22
N GLN A 136 11.19 -0.80 -7.54
CA GLN A 136 12.57 -0.27 -7.44
C GLN A 136 13.12 -0.27 -6.01
N TYR A 137 12.26 -0.28 -5.00
CA TYR A 137 12.62 -0.26 -3.59
C TYR A 137 12.30 -1.58 -2.87
N GLY A 138 11.92 -2.63 -3.61
CA GLY A 138 11.52 -3.92 -3.04
C GLY A 138 10.21 -3.86 -2.26
N VAL A 139 9.38 -2.85 -2.49
CA VAL A 139 8.06 -2.68 -1.83
C VAL A 139 6.93 -2.67 -2.87
N ASP A 140 5.69 -2.71 -2.40
CA ASP A 140 4.52 -2.81 -3.28
C ASP A 140 4.19 -1.47 -3.94
N TYR A 141 4.14 -0.42 -3.12
CA TYR A 141 3.89 0.94 -3.58
C TYR A 141 4.87 1.96 -2.98
N VAL A 142 4.98 3.10 -3.64
CA VAL A 142 5.55 4.31 -3.07
C VAL A 142 4.52 5.43 -3.12
N ALA A 143 4.45 6.21 -2.04
CA ALA A 143 3.47 7.29 -1.90
C ALA A 143 4.16 8.66 -1.83
N TYR A 144 3.69 9.59 -2.66
CA TYR A 144 4.19 10.96 -2.74
C TYR A 144 3.11 11.96 -2.28
N ARG A 145 3.52 13.02 -1.58
CA ARG A 145 2.64 14.16 -1.24
C ARG A 145 2.30 15.02 -2.45
N HIS A 146 3.22 15.10 -3.41
CA HIS A 146 3.08 15.91 -4.63
C HIS A 146 3.60 15.13 -5.83
N HIS A 147 3.62 15.78 -7.00
CA HIS A 147 4.09 15.18 -8.23
C HIS A 147 5.52 14.62 -8.08
N PRO A 148 5.81 13.38 -8.53
CA PRO A 148 7.11 12.73 -8.34
C PRO A 148 8.31 13.48 -8.97
N ALA A 149 8.05 14.36 -9.94
CA ALA A 149 9.09 15.23 -10.50
C ALA A 149 9.55 16.36 -9.55
N LEU A 150 8.77 16.67 -8.51
CA LEU A 150 9.01 17.78 -7.59
C LEU A 150 9.46 17.32 -6.20
N VAL A 151 9.05 16.12 -5.78
CA VAL A 151 9.30 15.63 -4.42
C VAL A 151 9.69 14.16 -4.43
N HIS A 152 10.46 13.75 -3.42
CA HIS A 152 10.70 12.35 -3.13
C HIS A 152 9.45 11.69 -2.53
N SER A 153 9.36 10.37 -2.67
CA SER A 153 8.31 9.60 -1.99
C SER A 153 8.54 9.65 -0.49
N GLU A 154 7.47 9.87 0.27
CA GLU A 154 7.55 9.88 1.74
C GLU A 154 7.43 8.46 2.30
N TYR A 155 6.54 7.66 1.71
CA TYR A 155 6.32 6.29 2.16
C TYR A 155 6.80 5.25 1.15
N ALA A 156 7.48 4.23 1.67
CA ALA A 156 7.64 2.94 1.04
C ALA A 156 6.59 2.00 1.65
N VAL A 157 5.66 1.53 0.82
CA VAL A 157 4.42 0.89 1.27
C VAL A 157 4.45 -0.60 1.00
N LEU A 158 4.19 -1.41 2.03
CA LEU A 158 3.97 -2.84 1.94
C LEU A 158 2.52 -3.18 2.25
N VAL A 159 1.92 -4.06 1.43
CA VAL A 159 0.55 -4.52 1.62
C VAL A 159 0.59 -5.90 2.28
N SER A 160 -0.06 -6.01 3.43
CA SER A 160 -0.25 -7.26 4.15
C SER A 160 -1.75 -7.58 4.23
N SER A 161 -2.11 -8.84 4.07
CA SER A 161 -3.48 -9.32 4.23
C SER A 161 -3.57 -10.13 5.52
N GLU A 162 -4.52 -9.76 6.39
CA GLU A 162 -4.83 -10.49 7.61
C GLU A 162 -5.99 -11.47 7.32
N GLY A 163 -5.66 -12.76 7.19
CA GLY A 163 -6.64 -13.81 6.93
C GLY A 163 -6.01 -15.18 6.65
N ALA A 164 -6.62 -16.24 7.19
CA ALA A 164 -6.14 -17.62 7.11
C ALA A 164 -5.99 -18.09 5.66
N GLY A 165 -4.74 -18.29 5.22
CA GLY A 165 -4.39 -19.05 4.00
C GLY A 165 -3.78 -18.26 2.84
N ASN A 166 -3.95 -16.94 2.77
CA ASN A 166 -3.37 -16.06 1.74
C ASN A 166 -2.64 -14.86 2.36
N GLU A 167 -1.86 -15.13 3.40
CA GLU A 167 -0.98 -14.11 3.97
C GLU A 167 0.09 -13.73 2.96
N SER A 168 0.37 -12.42 2.85
CA SER A 168 1.49 -11.93 2.06
C SER A 168 2.76 -12.67 2.51
N PRO A 169 3.55 -13.27 1.59
CA PRO A 169 4.75 -14.03 1.97
C PRO A 169 5.85 -13.15 2.59
N ARG A 170 5.70 -11.82 2.54
CA ARG A 170 6.69 -10.85 3.00
C ARG A 170 6.48 -10.50 4.47
N LEU A 171 7.57 -10.17 5.15
CA LEU A 171 7.60 -9.70 6.54
C LEU A 171 7.20 -10.77 7.58
N LYS A 172 7.45 -12.05 7.29
CA LYS A 172 7.17 -13.14 8.23
C LYS A 172 8.25 -13.30 9.29
N VAL A 173 9.47 -12.93 8.92
CA VAL A 173 10.65 -13.01 9.80
C VAL A 173 11.32 -11.65 9.95
N TRP A 174 12.02 -11.45 11.06
CA TRP A 174 12.72 -10.20 11.35
C TRP A 174 13.73 -9.80 10.27
N SER A 175 14.37 -10.78 9.62
CA SER A 175 15.28 -10.51 8.50
C SER A 175 14.60 -9.80 7.34
N ASP A 176 13.34 -10.12 7.03
CA ASP A 176 12.59 -9.46 5.95
C ASP A 176 12.37 -7.98 6.27
N PHE A 177 12.04 -7.67 7.53
CA PHE A 177 11.93 -6.29 8.00
C PHE A 177 13.26 -5.57 7.89
N HIS A 178 14.35 -6.15 8.37
CA HIS A 178 15.67 -5.53 8.30
C HIS A 178 16.13 -5.29 6.85
N CYS A 179 15.93 -6.25 5.96
CA CYS A 179 16.23 -6.11 4.53
C CYS A 179 15.42 -4.97 3.91
N THR A 180 14.12 -4.93 4.17
CA THR A 180 13.25 -3.89 3.61
C THR A 180 13.59 -2.50 4.19
N ILE A 181 13.89 -2.41 5.49
CA ILE A 181 14.33 -1.17 6.14
C ILE A 181 15.67 -0.71 5.55
N ARG A 182 16.60 -1.63 5.23
CA ARG A 182 17.87 -1.30 4.60
C ARG A 182 17.67 -0.74 3.18
N LEU A 183 16.80 -1.35 2.39
CA LEU A 183 16.43 -0.89 1.04
C LEU A 183 15.72 0.47 1.05
N CYS A 184 14.88 0.73 2.05
CA CYS A 184 14.13 1.99 2.19
C CYS A 184 14.93 3.10 2.88
N GLY A 185 15.82 2.73 3.81
CA GLY A 185 16.55 3.63 4.69
C GLY A 185 17.68 4.38 3.99
N SER A 186 18.30 3.78 2.96
CA SER A 186 19.30 4.45 2.12
C SER A 186 18.75 5.67 1.37
N VAL A 187 17.42 5.75 1.23
CA VAL A 187 16.71 6.79 0.46
C VAL A 187 15.73 7.59 1.32
N ALA A 188 15.93 7.59 2.64
CA ALA A 188 15.17 8.35 3.65
C ALA A 188 13.64 8.15 3.58
N LYS A 189 13.17 6.97 3.14
CA LYS A 189 11.73 6.65 3.07
C LYS A 189 11.25 6.09 4.40
N THR A 190 10.07 6.55 4.84
CA THR A 190 9.40 5.96 5.99
C THR A 190 8.65 4.71 5.54
N MET A 191 8.82 3.58 6.23
CA MET A 191 8.11 2.36 5.88
C MET A 191 6.67 2.42 6.41
N LEU A 192 5.70 2.11 5.56
CA LEU A 192 4.29 2.05 5.87
C LEU A 192 3.76 0.66 5.52
N VAL A 193 3.29 -0.09 6.52
CA VAL A 193 2.60 -1.36 6.29
C VAL A 193 1.10 -1.10 6.32
N LEU A 194 0.42 -1.45 5.24
CA LEU A 194 -1.04 -1.43 5.13
C LEU A 194 -1.55 -2.83 5.36
N ASN A 195 -2.27 -3.02 6.45
CA ASN A 195 -2.85 -4.30 6.81
C ASN A 195 -4.34 -4.35 6.43
N ILE A 196 -4.67 -5.23 5.49
CA ILE A 196 -6.02 -5.38 4.94
C ILE A 196 -6.75 -6.49 5.70
N LYS A 197 -7.80 -6.10 6.42
CA LYS A 197 -8.68 -6.99 7.16
C LYS A 197 -9.94 -7.26 6.35
N LYS A 198 -10.12 -8.50 5.90
CA LYS A 198 -11.28 -8.95 5.11
C LYS A 198 -12.52 -9.25 5.95
N ASN A 199 -12.37 -9.36 7.27
CA ASN A 199 -13.45 -9.67 8.21
C ASN A 199 -14.27 -10.95 7.84
N GLY A 200 -13.62 -11.94 7.21
CA GLY A 200 -14.27 -13.19 6.80
C GLY A 200 -15.12 -13.09 5.53
N HIS A 201 -15.06 -11.97 4.79
CA HIS A 201 -15.79 -11.82 3.54
C HIS A 201 -15.02 -12.34 2.33
N ASP A 202 -15.75 -13.00 1.44
CA ASP A 202 -15.23 -13.43 0.14
C ASP A 202 -15.00 -12.23 -0.77
N ALA A 203 -13.86 -12.23 -1.47
CA ALA A 203 -13.53 -11.21 -2.46
C ALA A 203 -14.23 -11.47 -3.81
N SER A 204 -15.44 -12.04 -3.80
CA SER A 204 -16.16 -12.45 -5.01
C SER A 204 -16.56 -11.26 -5.88
N SER A 205 -17.10 -10.19 -5.31
CA SER A 205 -17.56 -8.99 -6.06
C SER A 205 -16.82 -7.73 -5.58
N PRO A 206 -16.72 -6.66 -6.41
CA PRO A 206 -16.22 -5.35 -5.99
C PRO A 206 -16.93 -4.77 -4.76
N SER A 207 -18.22 -5.05 -4.57
CA SER A 207 -19.02 -4.56 -3.44
C SER A 207 -18.46 -4.96 -2.07
N CYS A 208 -17.70 -6.07 -2.00
CA CYS A 208 -17.08 -6.55 -0.77
C CYS A 208 -15.99 -5.58 -0.24
N LEU A 209 -15.47 -4.70 -1.09
CA LEU A 209 -14.42 -3.74 -0.75
C LEU A 209 -14.85 -2.75 0.34
N GLU A 210 -16.13 -2.42 0.45
CA GLU A 210 -16.63 -1.53 1.51
C GLU A 210 -16.46 -2.13 2.90
N LYS A 211 -16.50 -3.46 2.99
CA LYS A 211 -16.39 -4.21 4.25
C LYS A 211 -14.94 -4.42 4.70
N PHE A 212 -13.97 -4.15 3.82
CA PHE A 212 -12.56 -4.31 4.13
C PHE A 212 -12.06 -3.12 4.96
N ASN A 213 -11.36 -3.41 6.05
CA ASN A 213 -10.71 -2.39 6.87
C ASN A 213 -9.21 -2.34 6.56
N VAL A 214 -8.63 -1.14 6.61
CA VAL A 214 -7.20 -0.90 6.34
C VAL A 214 -6.55 -0.35 7.62
N GLY A 215 -5.74 -1.18 8.27
CA GLY A 215 -4.87 -0.75 9.36
C GLY A 215 -3.58 -0.15 8.81
N GLU A 216 -3.12 0.96 9.39
CA GLU A 216 -1.86 1.61 9.01
C GLU A 216 -0.82 1.46 10.11
N LEU A 217 0.32 0.87 9.78
CA LEU A 217 1.45 0.74 10.69
C LEU A 217 2.66 1.43 10.08
N THR A 218 3.08 2.53 10.70
CA THR A 218 4.30 3.24 10.29
C THR A 218 5.49 2.71 11.07
N ILE A 219 6.48 2.16 10.37
CA ILE A 219 7.71 1.65 10.98
C ILE A 219 8.79 2.72 10.85
N ARG A 220 9.30 3.15 12.00
CA ARG A 220 10.35 4.16 12.11
C ARG A 220 11.54 3.56 12.84
N ARG A 221 12.74 4.08 12.53
CA ARG A 221 13.92 3.78 13.32
C ARG A 221 13.65 4.16 14.78
N TRP A 222 13.87 3.23 15.69
CA TRP A 222 13.83 3.51 17.11
C TRP A 222 14.85 4.60 17.45
N ASN A 223 14.40 5.64 18.14
CA ASN A 223 15.25 6.73 18.61
C ASN A 223 15.15 6.81 20.15
N PRO A 224 16.24 6.49 20.89
CA PRO A 224 16.24 6.49 22.35
C PRO A 224 15.91 7.85 22.97
N GLU A 225 16.24 8.96 22.30
CA GLU A 225 15.96 10.31 22.82
C GLU A 225 14.46 10.60 22.82
N ARG A 226 13.76 10.29 21.73
CA ARG A 226 12.31 10.50 21.61
C ARG A 226 11.52 9.65 22.60
N CYS A 227 11.95 8.41 22.83
CA CYS A 227 11.27 7.54 23.81
C CYS A 227 11.35 8.12 25.23
N ARG A 228 12.52 8.66 25.63
CA ARG A 228 12.67 9.32 26.93
C ARG A 228 11.79 10.55 27.08
N GLU A 229 11.62 11.32 26.01
CA GLU A 229 10.73 12.50 25.99
C GLU A 229 9.25 12.12 26.08
N ASP A 230 8.80 11.13 25.32
CA ASP A 230 7.40 10.65 25.31
C ASP A 230 7.00 10.06 26.69
N GLU A 231 7.92 9.32 27.33
CA GLU A 231 7.74 8.81 28.70
C GLU A 231 7.61 9.95 29.70
N GLN A 232 8.51 10.95 29.66
CA GLN A 232 8.45 12.11 30.54
C GLN A 232 7.16 12.91 30.36
N GLN A 233 6.68 13.06 29.13
CA GLN A 233 5.43 13.76 28.84
C GLN A 233 4.21 12.97 29.34
N THR A 234 4.22 11.65 29.20
CA THR A 234 3.16 10.76 29.71
C THR A 234 3.11 10.80 31.24
N ILE A 235 4.26 10.78 31.89
CA ILE A 235 4.38 10.91 33.36
C ILE A 235 3.86 12.28 33.81
N LYS A 236 4.28 13.39 33.17
CA LYS A 236 3.77 14.74 33.47
C LYS A 236 2.25 14.84 33.30
N ASN A 237 1.70 14.24 32.25
CA ASN A 237 0.26 14.21 31.99
C ASN A 237 -0.52 13.38 33.03
N ALA A 238 0.07 12.29 33.54
CA ALA A 238 -0.53 11.45 34.59
C ALA A 238 -0.49 12.14 35.96
N VAL A 239 0.62 12.82 36.28
CA VAL A 239 0.76 13.64 37.50
C VAL A 239 -0.26 14.79 37.50
N ASN A 240 -0.45 15.46 36.38
CA ASN A 240 -1.43 16.54 36.25
C ASN A 240 -2.90 16.08 36.33
N ARG A 241 -3.19 14.79 36.16
CA ARG A 241 -4.55 14.22 36.29
C ARG A 241 -4.85 13.66 37.68
N GLY A 242 -3.96 13.83 38.65
CA GLY A 242 -4.17 13.38 40.03
C GLY A 242 -4.24 11.86 40.21
N THR A 243 -3.83 11.05 39.23
CA THR A 243 -3.81 9.59 39.36
C THR A 243 -2.53 9.16 40.06
N ALA A 244 -2.56 9.06 41.40
CA ALA A 244 -1.40 8.77 42.24
C ALA A 244 -0.88 7.31 42.20
N ASN A 245 -1.34 6.46 41.28
CA ASN A 245 -1.01 5.03 41.30
C ASN A 245 -0.25 4.52 40.06
N VAL A 246 0.44 5.40 39.33
CA VAL A 246 1.11 5.04 38.06
C VAL A 246 2.56 4.55 38.25
N MET A 247 3.17 4.77 39.42
CA MET A 247 4.59 4.40 39.67
C MET A 247 4.85 2.89 39.69
N ALA A 248 3.85 2.04 39.88
CA ALA A 248 4.06 0.58 39.98
C ALA A 248 4.10 -0.15 38.62
N TRP A 249 3.68 0.47 37.52
CA TRP A 249 3.59 -0.20 36.20
C TRP A 249 4.66 0.23 35.20
N THR A 250 5.34 1.35 35.42
CA THR A 250 6.26 1.92 34.40
C THR A 250 7.69 1.36 34.47
N VAL A 251 8.10 0.71 35.56
CA VAL A 251 9.47 0.20 35.72
C VAL A 251 9.73 -1.12 34.95
N THR A 252 8.69 -1.79 34.45
CA THR A 252 8.86 -3.07 33.72
C THR A 252 9.21 -2.90 32.23
N ALA A 253 9.09 -1.68 31.67
CA ALA A 253 9.23 -1.48 30.22
C ALA A 253 10.67 -1.21 29.73
N CYS A 254 11.65 -0.98 30.61
CA CYS A 254 12.98 -0.53 30.18
C CYS A 254 14.06 -1.61 30.05
N CYS A 255 13.78 -2.89 30.34
CA CYS A 255 14.81 -3.93 30.15
C CYS A 255 14.32 -5.38 29.94
N SER A 256 13.06 -5.59 29.53
CA SER A 256 12.61 -6.93 29.19
C SER A 256 12.08 -7.00 27.76
N THR A 257 12.72 -7.84 26.96
CA THR A 257 12.11 -8.56 25.84
C THR A 257 10.88 -9.30 26.39
N LYS A 258 9.76 -8.61 26.51
CA LYS A 258 8.45 -9.22 26.76
C LYS A 258 7.62 -9.01 25.52
N ALA A 259 7.50 -10.10 24.76
CA ALA A 259 6.41 -10.30 23.84
C ALA A 259 5.09 -10.02 24.57
N SER A 260 4.48 -8.87 24.29
CA SER A 260 3.11 -8.59 24.70
C SER A 260 2.18 -9.12 23.61
N SER A 261 1.38 -10.09 24.02
CA SER A 261 0.42 -10.87 23.26
C SER A 261 -0.60 -10.02 22.49
N SER A 262 -0.42 -9.93 21.18
CA SER A 262 -1.50 -9.92 20.16
C SER A 262 -0.95 -10.16 18.75
N VAL A 263 0.08 -11.03 18.65
CA VAL A 263 0.63 -11.53 17.39
C VAL A 263 0.39 -13.04 17.38
N PRO A 264 -0.14 -13.64 16.29
CA PRO A 264 -0.26 -15.09 16.23
C PRO A 264 1.12 -15.71 16.36
N ASN A 265 1.26 -16.57 17.37
CA ASN A 265 2.49 -17.29 17.72
C ASN A 265 2.93 -18.19 16.54
N MET A 266 3.89 -17.72 15.73
CA MET A 266 4.43 -18.50 14.60
C MET A 266 5.50 -19.52 15.02
N ASP A 267 6.00 -19.46 16.26
CA ASP A 267 7.10 -20.33 16.73
C ASP A 267 6.65 -21.73 17.20
N ALA A 268 5.35 -21.99 17.29
CA ALA A 268 4.82 -23.26 17.80
C ALA A 268 4.74 -24.41 16.78
N LYS A 269 5.01 -24.18 15.48
CA LYS A 269 4.71 -25.16 14.42
C LYS A 269 5.91 -25.89 13.78
N ILE A 270 7.13 -25.69 14.28
CA ILE A 270 8.36 -26.25 13.66
C ILE A 270 8.93 -27.47 14.41
N LYS A 271 8.29 -27.96 15.49
CA LYS A 271 8.82 -29.11 16.28
C LYS A 271 8.28 -30.50 15.93
N SER A 272 7.53 -30.66 14.85
CA SER A 272 7.03 -31.98 14.45
C SER A 272 7.24 -32.26 12.96
N HIS A 273 8.47 -32.53 12.53
CA HIS A 273 8.74 -33.47 11.44
C HIS A 273 10.22 -33.89 11.42
N HIS A 274 10.41 -35.19 11.68
CA HIS A 274 11.52 -36.08 11.32
C HIS A 274 12.95 -35.53 11.14
N GLN A 275 13.83 -35.96 12.07
CA GLN A 275 15.22 -36.27 11.76
C GLN A 275 15.32 -37.50 10.84
N PRO A 276 16.17 -37.50 9.81
CA PRO A 276 16.84 -38.71 9.34
C PRO A 276 18.25 -38.79 9.96
N SER A 277 18.53 -39.94 10.56
CA SER A 277 19.85 -40.35 11.06
C SER A 277 20.85 -40.46 9.90
N VAL A 278 21.90 -39.64 9.90
CA VAL A 278 23.10 -39.87 9.06
C VAL A 278 24.19 -40.40 9.97
N LYS A 279 24.47 -41.71 9.87
CA LYS A 279 25.64 -42.36 10.46
C LYS A 279 26.83 -42.14 9.53
N THR A 280 27.79 -41.32 9.95
CA THR A 280 29.08 -41.17 9.29
C THR A 280 29.98 -42.34 9.72
N ALA A 281 30.29 -43.25 8.80
CA ALA A 281 31.28 -44.30 9.01
C ALA A 281 32.67 -43.75 8.68
N CYS A 282 33.50 -43.61 9.72
CA CYS A 282 34.92 -43.37 9.63
C CYS A 282 35.62 -44.72 9.36
N LYS A 283 36.41 -44.83 8.28
CA LYS A 283 37.37 -45.93 8.11
C LYS A 283 38.76 -45.35 7.87
N LYS A 284 39.70 -45.91 8.64
CA LYS A 284 41.15 -45.81 8.50
C LYS A 284 41.62 -46.30 7.13
#